data_AF-A0A7Z9GMX2-F1
#
_entry.id   AF-A0A7Z9GMX2-F1
#
_cell.length_a   1.000
_cell.length_b   1.000
_cell.length_c   1.000
_cell.angle_alpha   90.00
_cell.angle_beta   90.00
_cell.angle_gamma   90.00
#
_symmetry.space_group_name_H-M   'P 1'
#
loop_
_entity.id
_entity.type
_entity.pdbx_description
1 polymer ?
#
loop_
_entity_poly.entity_id
_entity_poly.type
_entity_poly.pdbx_seq_one_letter_code
_entity_poly.pdbx_strand_id
1 'polypeptide(L)'
;MMMGMSFGRRHNWKGGMMKHILLALLLLFGMTGVVTADDYELHLLRTAAETGNMKAQYDLALMYYTGQGVPQDYQQAVRWYTKAAEAGNMKAQHNLALMYDNGQGVPQDYQQAVRWYAKAAEAGNTKAQHNLAAMYFEGKGIPQDSVLAHVWANLAASQGQEDMVKKRDAIATFMTPQQIAEAQKLAREWKPVK
;
A
#
# COMPACT_ATOMS: atom_id res chain seq x y z
N MET A 1 29.37 -47.44 -21.42
CA MET A 1 29.71 -46.01 -21.35
C MET A 1 28.39 -45.24 -21.46
N MET A 2 28.14 -44.32 -20.52
CA MET A 2 27.07 -43.29 -20.47
C MET A 2 25.63 -43.76 -20.25
N MET A 3 25.07 -43.47 -19.05
CA MET A 3 24.17 -42.34 -18.71
C MET A 3 22.72 -42.63 -19.20
N GLY A 4 21.69 -42.80 -18.37
CA GLY A 4 21.31 -42.04 -17.18
C GLY A 4 20.56 -40.78 -17.60
N MET A 5 19.22 -40.72 -17.42
CA MET A 5 18.46 -39.50 -17.01
C MET A 5 16.93 -39.71 -16.97
N SER A 6 16.41 -39.76 -15.74
CA SER A 6 15.22 -39.09 -15.19
C SER A 6 14.08 -38.65 -16.13
N PHE A 7 12.90 -39.24 -15.94
CA PHE A 7 11.61 -38.62 -16.31
C PHE A 7 11.11 -37.73 -15.16
N GLY A 8 11.06 -36.44 -15.40
CA GLY A 8 10.41 -35.47 -14.51
C GLY A 8 9.98 -34.23 -15.26
N ARG A 9 8.81 -34.25 -15.90
CA ARG A 9 8.12 -33.04 -16.38
C ARG A 9 6.70 -33.00 -15.83
N ARG A 10 6.49 -32.22 -14.75
CA ARG A 10 5.17 -31.68 -14.42
C ARG A 10 4.88 -30.54 -15.39
N HIS A 11 4.17 -30.81 -16.48
CA HIS A 11 3.59 -29.76 -17.30
C HIS A 11 2.34 -29.21 -16.60
N ASN A 12 2.37 -27.90 -16.32
CA ASN A 12 1.24 -27.14 -15.81
C ASN A 12 0.32 -26.77 -17.01
N TRP A 13 -0.71 -27.58 -17.26
CA TRP A 13 -1.50 -27.60 -18.51
C TRP A 13 -2.56 -26.49 -18.67
N LYS A 14 -2.73 -25.56 -17.72
CA LYS A 14 -3.86 -24.61 -17.77
C LYS A 14 -3.57 -23.25 -18.43
N GLY A 15 -2.31 -22.92 -18.75
CA GLY A 15 -1.95 -21.61 -19.32
C GLY A 15 -1.78 -21.56 -20.84
N GLY A 16 -1.48 -22.68 -21.50
CA GLY A 16 -1.14 -22.71 -22.93
C GLY A 16 -2.37 -22.71 -23.86
N MET A 17 -3.40 -23.47 -23.49
CA MET A 17 -4.55 -23.68 -24.38
C MET A 17 -5.44 -22.44 -24.50
N MET A 18 -5.60 -21.65 -23.43
CA MET A 18 -6.29 -20.35 -23.50
C MET A 18 -5.58 -19.36 -24.41
N LYS A 19 -4.23 -19.34 -24.42
CA LYS A 19 -3.45 -18.44 -25.28
C LYS A 19 -3.70 -18.72 -26.76
N HIS A 20 -3.80 -20.00 -27.14
CA HIS A 20 -4.08 -20.39 -28.53
C HIS A 20 -5.54 -20.13 -28.93
N ILE A 21 -6.51 -20.30 -28.02
CA ILE A 21 -7.92 -20.00 -28.29
C ILE A 21 -8.13 -18.50 -28.50
N LEU A 22 -7.45 -17.65 -27.73
CA LEU A 22 -7.52 -16.19 -27.87
C LEU A 22 -6.96 -15.72 -29.22
N LEU A 23 -5.80 -16.27 -29.62
CA LEU A 23 -5.18 -16.00 -30.93
C LEU A 23 -6.07 -16.42 -32.11
N ALA A 24 -6.78 -17.55 -31.99
CA ALA A 24 -7.68 -18.04 -33.03
C ALA A 24 -8.95 -17.17 -33.17
N LEU A 25 -9.48 -16.62 -32.07
CA LEU A 25 -10.65 -15.72 -32.09
C LEU A 25 -10.31 -14.34 -32.64
N LEU A 26 -9.09 -13.83 -32.39
CA LEU A 26 -8.62 -12.54 -32.92
C LEU A 26 -8.50 -12.52 -34.45
N LEU A 27 -8.14 -13.66 -35.06
CA LEU A 27 -8.06 -13.79 -36.52
C LEU A 27 -9.45 -13.86 -37.20
N LEU A 28 -10.48 -14.30 -36.49
CA LEU A 28 -11.84 -14.46 -37.03
C LEU A 28 -12.66 -13.16 -37.08
N PHE A 29 -12.34 -12.17 -36.22
CA PHE A 29 -13.14 -10.95 -36.06
C PHE A 29 -12.53 -9.68 -36.67
N GLY A 30 -11.42 -9.78 -37.41
CA GLY A 30 -10.88 -8.65 -38.19
C GLY A 30 -10.50 -7.41 -37.36
N MET A 31 -10.22 -7.58 -36.06
CA MET A 31 -9.78 -6.49 -35.20
C MET A 31 -8.33 -6.12 -35.56
N THR A 32 -8.15 -4.97 -36.21
CA THR A 32 -6.85 -4.46 -36.72
C THR A 32 -5.92 -3.89 -35.64
N GLY A 33 -6.19 -4.18 -34.35
CA GLY A 33 -5.26 -3.92 -33.26
C GLY A 33 -4.73 -5.25 -32.74
N VAL A 34 -3.40 -5.40 -32.64
CA VAL A 34 -2.79 -6.51 -31.91
C VAL A 34 -3.16 -6.32 -30.44
N VAL A 35 -4.26 -6.93 -29.98
CA VAL A 35 -4.55 -7.03 -28.55
C VAL A 35 -3.48 -7.92 -27.95
N THR A 36 -2.56 -7.32 -27.22
CA THR A 36 -1.48 -8.03 -26.56
C THR A 36 -2.03 -8.78 -25.34
N ALA A 37 -1.28 -9.77 -24.84
CA ALA A 37 -1.64 -10.42 -23.58
C ALA A 37 -1.76 -9.39 -22.43
N ASP A 38 -0.91 -8.36 -22.47
CA ASP A 38 -0.87 -7.27 -21.50
C ASP A 38 -2.17 -6.43 -21.54
N ASP A 39 -2.74 -6.20 -22.74
CA ASP A 39 -4.01 -5.49 -22.90
C ASP A 39 -5.19 -6.26 -22.29
N TYR A 40 -5.19 -7.59 -22.42
CA TYR A 40 -6.22 -8.44 -21.83
C TYR A 40 -6.10 -8.51 -20.29
N GLU A 41 -4.88 -8.64 -19.75
CA GLU A 41 -4.65 -8.64 -18.31
C GLU A 41 -5.07 -7.31 -17.67
N LEU A 42 -4.74 -6.18 -18.31
CA LEU A 42 -5.19 -4.86 -17.87
C LEU A 42 -6.72 -4.73 -17.90
N HIS A 43 -7.38 -5.24 -18.95
CA HIS A 43 -8.84 -5.24 -19.04
C HIS A 43 -9.48 -6.03 -17.89
N LEU A 44 -9.00 -7.25 -17.60
CA LEU A 44 -9.49 -8.05 -16.48
C LEU A 44 -9.28 -7.35 -15.13
N LEU A 45 -8.11 -6.73 -14.94
CA LEU A 45 -7.81 -5.98 -13.72
C LEU A 45 -8.77 -4.80 -13.53
N ARG A 46 -9.04 -4.03 -14.59
CA ARG A 46 -10.01 -2.92 -14.56
C ARG A 46 -11.41 -3.41 -14.21
N THR A 47 -11.89 -4.45 -14.87
CA THR A 47 -13.19 -5.05 -14.58
C THR A 47 -13.29 -5.53 -13.12
N ALA A 48 -12.24 -6.17 -12.60
CA ALA A 48 -12.19 -6.58 -11.19
C ALA A 48 -12.20 -5.37 -10.23
N ALA A 49 -11.46 -4.31 -10.54
CA ALA A 49 -11.42 -3.10 -9.72
C ALA A 49 -12.78 -2.36 -9.71
N GLU A 50 -13.44 -2.31 -10.87
CA GLU A 50 -14.76 -1.70 -11.06
C GLU A 50 -15.86 -2.46 -10.31
N THR A 51 -15.78 -3.79 -10.27
CA THR A 51 -16.69 -4.66 -9.50
C THR A 51 -16.41 -4.67 -7.99
N GLY A 52 -15.50 -3.82 -7.51
CA GLY A 52 -15.26 -3.63 -6.08
C GLY A 52 -14.18 -4.53 -5.49
N ASN A 53 -13.41 -5.27 -6.31
CA ASN A 53 -12.30 -6.06 -5.77
C ASN A 53 -11.20 -5.14 -5.23
N MET A 54 -11.10 -5.07 -3.90
CA MET A 54 -10.17 -4.20 -3.18
C MET A 54 -8.69 -4.41 -3.57
N LYS A 55 -8.28 -5.66 -3.85
CA LYS A 55 -6.90 -5.95 -4.29
C LYS A 55 -6.67 -5.39 -5.69
N ALA A 56 -7.61 -5.61 -6.61
CA ALA A 56 -7.54 -5.08 -7.96
C ALA A 56 -7.52 -3.55 -7.98
N GLN A 57 -8.31 -2.90 -7.12
CA GLN A 57 -8.28 -1.44 -6.96
C GLN A 57 -6.91 -0.94 -6.51
N TYR A 58 -6.29 -1.59 -5.52
CA TYR A 58 -4.94 -1.25 -5.07
C TYR A 58 -3.89 -1.46 -6.17
N ASP A 59 -3.95 -2.60 -6.86
CA ASP A 59 -2.98 -2.93 -7.92
C ASP A 59 -3.11 -1.95 -9.11
N LEU A 60 -4.34 -1.63 -9.52
CA LEU A 60 -4.60 -0.64 -10.58
C LEU A 60 -4.13 0.76 -10.17
N ALA A 61 -4.35 1.16 -8.91
CA ALA A 61 -3.82 2.42 -8.39
C ALA A 61 -2.28 2.45 -8.45
N LEU A 62 -1.63 1.35 -8.07
CA LEU A 62 -0.18 1.23 -8.11
C LEU A 62 0.36 1.32 -9.54
N MET A 63 -0.31 0.68 -10.51
CA MET A 63 0.06 0.78 -11.92
C MET A 63 -0.01 2.23 -12.43
N TYR A 64 -1.09 2.96 -12.12
CA TYR A 64 -1.18 4.38 -12.46
C TYR A 64 -0.15 5.24 -11.72
N TYR A 65 0.19 4.90 -10.48
CA TYR A 65 1.20 5.62 -9.70
C TYR A 65 2.62 5.42 -10.26
N THR A 66 2.98 4.20 -10.68
CA THR A 66 4.33 3.89 -11.18
C THR A 66 4.47 4.06 -12.69
N GLY A 67 3.36 4.09 -13.44
CA GLY A 67 3.39 4.02 -14.91
C GLY A 67 3.71 2.63 -15.45
N GLN A 68 3.59 1.58 -14.64
CA GLN A 68 3.85 0.21 -15.08
C GLN A 68 2.62 -0.38 -15.76
N GLY A 69 2.71 -0.69 -17.05
CA GLY A 69 1.63 -1.28 -17.85
C GLY A 69 0.52 -0.32 -18.27
N VAL A 70 0.51 0.91 -17.74
CA VAL A 70 -0.34 2.04 -18.16
C VAL A 70 0.47 3.33 -18.10
N PRO A 71 0.14 4.37 -18.88
CA PRO A 71 0.72 5.70 -18.67
C PRO A 71 0.54 6.16 -17.22
N GLN A 72 1.59 6.73 -16.64
CA GLN A 72 1.53 7.25 -15.28
C GLN A 72 0.47 8.37 -15.19
N ASP A 73 -0.39 8.26 -14.20
CA ASP A 73 -1.45 9.22 -13.93
C ASP A 73 -1.73 9.25 -12.43
N TYR A 74 -1.19 10.25 -11.74
CA TYR A 74 -1.38 10.38 -10.30
C TYR A 74 -2.84 10.67 -9.91
N GLN A 75 -3.64 11.31 -10.77
CA GLN A 75 -5.05 11.53 -10.46
C GLN A 75 -5.83 10.22 -10.49
N GLN A 76 -5.54 9.34 -11.45
CA GLN A 76 -6.13 8.00 -11.48
C GLN A 76 -5.65 7.14 -10.31
N ALA A 77 -4.37 7.22 -9.96
CA ALA A 77 -3.83 6.54 -8.77
C ALA A 77 -4.58 6.97 -7.50
N VAL A 78 -4.79 8.27 -7.29
CA VAL A 78 -5.58 8.78 -6.15
C VAL A 78 -6.99 8.20 -6.15
N ARG A 79 -7.70 8.21 -7.29
CA ARG A 79 -9.07 7.69 -7.39
C ARG A 79 -9.14 6.22 -6.97
N TRP A 80 -8.23 5.40 -7.48
CA TRP A 80 -8.22 3.96 -7.18
C TRP A 80 -7.70 3.64 -5.78
N TYR A 81 -6.69 4.36 -5.29
CA TYR A 81 -6.26 4.23 -3.89
C TYR A 81 -7.35 4.66 -2.93
N THR A 82 -8.14 5.70 -3.24
CA THR A 82 -9.29 6.11 -2.42
C THR A 82 -10.31 4.99 -2.30
N LYS A 83 -10.73 4.39 -3.42
CA LYS A 83 -11.66 3.24 -3.39
C LYS A 83 -11.12 2.07 -2.55
N ALA A 84 -9.86 1.68 -2.76
CA ALA A 84 -9.25 0.60 -1.99
C ALA A 84 -9.09 0.95 -0.51
N ALA A 85 -8.76 2.20 -0.18
CA ALA A 85 -8.57 2.68 1.17
C ALA A 85 -9.88 2.74 1.97
N GLU A 86 -10.96 3.17 1.31
CA GLU A 86 -12.33 3.15 1.84
C GLU A 86 -12.83 1.72 2.08
N ALA A 87 -12.42 0.76 1.23
CA ALA A 87 -12.68 -0.66 1.43
C ALA A 87 -11.82 -1.32 2.53
N GLY A 88 -10.93 -0.56 3.20
CA GLY A 88 -10.12 -1.05 4.32
C GLY A 88 -8.72 -1.54 3.95
N ASN A 89 -8.25 -1.33 2.72
CA ASN A 89 -6.89 -1.73 2.34
C ASN A 89 -5.84 -0.84 3.02
N MET A 90 -5.17 -1.34 4.05
CA MET A 90 -4.16 -0.58 4.81
C MET A 90 -2.95 -0.11 3.97
N LYS A 91 -2.62 -0.78 2.86
CA LYS A 91 -1.56 -0.34 1.94
C LYS A 91 -2.04 0.83 1.09
N ALA A 92 -3.29 0.77 0.61
CA ALA A 92 -3.90 1.87 -0.11
C ALA A 92 -4.07 3.11 0.79
N GLN A 93 -4.50 2.93 2.04
CA GLN A 93 -4.59 4.02 3.02
C GLN A 93 -3.24 4.71 3.22
N HIS A 94 -2.16 3.95 3.40
CA HIS A 94 -0.81 4.51 3.52
C HIS A 94 -0.35 5.25 2.25
N ASN A 95 -0.59 4.67 1.07
CA ASN A 95 -0.18 5.30 -0.19
C ASN A 95 -1.00 6.56 -0.49
N LEU A 96 -2.31 6.55 -0.20
CA LEU A 96 -3.15 7.73 -0.34
C LEU A 96 -2.72 8.85 0.61
N ALA A 97 -2.35 8.50 1.84
CA ALA A 97 -1.79 9.44 2.80
C ALA A 97 -0.49 10.09 2.27
N LEU A 98 0.42 9.29 1.69
CA LEU A 98 1.63 9.80 1.03
C LEU A 98 1.32 10.76 -0.11
N MET A 99 0.28 10.47 -0.92
CA MET A 99 -0.10 11.34 -2.03
C MET A 99 -0.63 12.69 -1.54
N TYR A 100 -1.41 12.72 -0.46
CA TYR A 100 -1.82 13.97 0.19
C TYR A 100 -0.65 14.69 0.87
N ASP A 101 0.28 13.96 1.50
CA ASP A 101 1.46 14.54 2.15
C ASP A 101 2.40 15.21 1.13
N ASN A 102 2.53 14.63 -0.06
CA ASN A 102 3.41 15.14 -1.11
C ASN A 102 2.70 16.03 -2.15
N GLY A 103 1.37 16.12 -2.12
CA GLY A 103 0.60 16.80 -3.16
C GLY A 103 0.71 16.13 -4.55
N GLN A 104 0.80 14.79 -4.58
CA GLN A 104 0.90 14.04 -5.83
C GLN A 104 -0.50 13.69 -6.34
N GLY A 105 -0.90 14.21 -7.51
CA GLY A 105 -2.22 13.95 -8.09
C GLY A 105 -3.41 14.60 -7.36
N VAL A 106 -3.16 15.20 -6.19
CA VAL A 106 -4.08 16.01 -5.38
C VAL A 106 -3.33 17.21 -4.81
N PRO A 107 -4.00 18.32 -4.45
CA PRO A 107 -3.38 19.36 -3.64
C PRO A 107 -2.79 18.76 -2.35
N GLN A 108 -1.64 19.28 -1.93
CA GLN A 108 -1.03 18.87 -0.67
C GLN A 108 -1.96 19.23 0.50
N ASP A 109 -2.22 18.24 1.35
CA ASP A 109 -3.11 18.39 2.50
C ASP A 109 -2.64 17.48 3.65
N TYR A 110 -1.94 18.08 4.61
CA TYR A 110 -1.42 17.34 5.75
C TYR A 110 -2.51 16.80 6.68
N GLN A 111 -3.68 17.45 6.75
CA GLN A 111 -4.78 16.95 7.57
C GLN A 111 -5.36 15.67 6.96
N GLN A 112 -5.51 15.61 5.65
CA GLN A 112 -5.93 14.40 4.95
C GLN A 112 -4.87 13.30 5.03
N ALA A 113 -3.58 13.65 4.92
CA ALA A 113 -2.50 12.71 5.12
C ALA A 113 -2.55 12.08 6.52
N VAL A 114 -2.69 12.90 7.58
CA VAL A 114 -2.84 12.41 8.97
C VAL A 114 -4.03 11.45 9.08
N ARG A 115 -5.20 11.79 8.53
CA ARG A 115 -6.39 10.95 8.59
C ARG A 115 -6.16 9.57 7.99
N TRP A 116 -5.52 9.51 6.82
CA TRP A 116 -5.26 8.23 6.15
C TRP A 116 -4.09 7.45 6.78
N TYR A 117 -3.04 8.13 7.26
CA TYR A 117 -1.99 7.48 8.03
C TYR A 117 -2.52 6.90 9.33
N ALA A 118 -3.40 7.61 10.06
CA ALA A 118 -4.03 7.10 11.28
C ALA A 118 -4.79 5.80 11.02
N LYS A 119 -5.66 5.75 10.02
CA LYS A 119 -6.37 4.52 9.64
C LYS A 119 -5.42 3.36 9.32
N ALA A 120 -4.39 3.62 8.52
CA ALA A 120 -3.41 2.59 8.17
C ALA A 120 -2.60 2.14 9.40
N ALA A 121 -2.22 3.07 10.27
CA ALA A 121 -1.43 2.82 11.47
C ALA A 121 -2.20 2.01 12.51
N GLU A 122 -3.50 2.31 12.69
CA GLU A 122 -4.46 1.57 13.50
C GLU A 122 -4.64 0.13 12.99
N ALA A 123 -4.63 -0.06 11.67
CA ALA A 123 -4.67 -1.38 11.02
C ALA A 123 -3.31 -2.13 11.04
N GLY A 124 -2.29 -1.59 11.71
CA GLY A 124 -0.97 -2.23 11.86
C GLY A 124 0.02 -1.97 10.71
N ASN A 125 -0.24 -0.99 9.84
CA ASN A 125 0.74 -0.60 8.82
C ASN A 125 1.90 0.15 9.49
N THR A 126 3.03 -0.54 9.67
CA THR A 126 4.21 0.01 10.35
C THR A 126 4.80 1.25 9.65
N LYS A 127 4.71 1.36 8.31
CA LYS A 127 5.16 2.56 7.59
C LYS A 127 4.26 3.76 7.88
N ALA A 128 2.96 3.52 8.02
CA ALA A 128 2.03 4.57 8.43
C ALA A 128 2.25 4.98 9.90
N GLN A 129 2.55 4.03 10.80
CA GLN A 129 2.90 4.32 12.18
C GLN A 129 4.16 5.19 12.27
N HIS A 130 5.19 4.92 11.46
CA HIS A 130 6.36 5.78 11.33
C HIS A 130 5.95 7.21 10.94
N ASN A 131 5.23 7.37 9.82
CA ASN A 131 4.89 8.69 9.30
C ASN A 131 4.00 9.47 10.28
N LEU A 132 3.06 8.79 10.92
CA LEU A 132 2.19 9.39 11.92
C LEU A 132 2.97 9.82 13.18
N ALA A 133 3.95 9.02 13.62
CA ALA A 133 4.85 9.42 14.71
C ALA A 133 5.61 10.70 14.37
N ALA A 134 6.11 10.81 13.13
CA ALA A 134 6.79 12.03 12.67
C ALA A 134 5.83 13.24 12.62
N MET A 135 4.61 13.07 12.12
CA MET A 135 3.63 14.16 12.05
C MET A 135 3.21 14.69 13.42
N TYR A 136 3.01 13.81 14.42
CA TYR A 136 2.78 14.22 15.81
C TYR A 136 4.01 14.90 16.42
N PHE A 137 5.22 14.43 16.11
CA PHE A 137 6.45 15.02 16.65
C PHE A 137 6.70 16.43 16.09
N GLU A 138 6.38 16.64 14.81
CA GLU A 138 6.61 17.90 14.08
C GLU A 138 5.42 18.86 14.13
N GLY A 139 4.24 18.42 14.59
CA GLY A 139 3.01 19.21 14.56
C GLY A 139 2.49 19.44 13.13
N LYS A 140 2.78 18.52 12.21
CA LYS A 140 2.48 18.67 10.78
C LYS A 140 1.08 18.15 10.48
N GLY A 141 0.13 19.04 10.18
CA GLY A 141 -1.27 18.68 9.90
C GLY A 141 -2.08 18.20 11.10
N ILE A 142 -1.47 18.15 12.28
CA ILE A 142 -2.06 17.78 13.57
C ILE A 142 -1.29 18.50 14.68
N PRO A 143 -1.89 18.88 15.82
CA PRO A 143 -1.14 19.48 16.92
C PRO A 143 0.01 18.59 17.37
N GLN A 144 1.12 19.22 17.73
CA GLN A 144 2.29 18.51 18.22
C GLN A 144 1.98 17.75 19.50
N ASP A 145 2.36 16.47 19.56
CA ASP A 145 2.18 15.60 20.73
C ASP A 145 3.31 14.56 20.80
N SER A 146 4.29 14.83 21.67
CA SER A 146 5.44 13.92 21.86
C SER A 146 5.04 12.58 22.49
N VAL A 147 3.97 12.53 23.29
CA VAL A 147 3.47 11.28 23.89
C VAL A 147 2.92 10.37 22.81
N LEU A 148 2.03 10.89 21.94
CA LEU A 148 1.48 10.12 20.83
C LEU A 148 2.55 9.79 19.78
N ALA A 149 3.48 10.70 19.49
CA ALA A 149 4.63 10.41 18.64
C ALA A 149 5.44 9.22 19.17
N HIS A 150 5.74 9.21 20.47
CA HIS A 150 6.45 8.11 21.12
C HIS A 150 5.63 6.81 21.11
N VAL A 151 4.30 6.86 21.32
CA VAL A 151 3.41 5.68 21.23
C VAL A 151 3.53 5.03 19.86
N TRP A 152 3.34 5.80 18.78
CA TRP A 152 3.40 5.28 17.42
C TRP A 152 4.79 4.76 17.05
N ALA A 153 5.85 5.43 17.50
CA ALA A 153 7.21 4.96 17.30
C ALA A 153 7.49 3.63 18.01
N ASN A 154 6.98 3.48 19.24
CA ASN A 154 7.13 2.24 20.00
C ASN A 154 6.33 1.08 19.38
N LEU A 155 5.12 1.34 18.88
CA LEU A 155 4.32 0.34 18.17
C LEU A 155 4.99 -0.12 16.88
N ALA A 156 5.58 0.79 16.10
CA ALA A 156 6.30 0.43 14.88
C ALA A 156 7.58 -0.37 15.19
N ALA A 157 8.31 0.01 16.24
CA ALA A 157 9.52 -0.67 16.69
C ALA A 157 9.25 -2.12 17.14
N SER A 158 8.16 -2.36 17.87
CA SER A 158 7.80 -3.71 18.33
C SER A 158 7.41 -4.67 17.20
N GLN A 159 7.07 -4.13 16.03
CA GLN A 159 6.73 -4.89 14.81
C GLN A 159 7.93 -5.07 13.86
N GLY A 160 9.15 -4.82 14.31
CA GLY A 160 10.38 -5.12 13.58
C GLY A 160 10.94 -3.97 12.74
N GLN A 161 10.46 -2.73 12.89
CA GLN A 161 11.16 -1.56 12.34
C GLN A 161 12.25 -1.09 13.30
N GLU A 162 13.47 -1.61 13.16
CA GLU A 162 14.60 -1.26 14.03
C GLU A 162 14.90 0.26 14.04
N ASP A 163 14.74 0.94 12.91
CA ASP A 163 14.94 2.40 12.83
C ASP A 163 13.96 3.18 13.72
N MET A 164 12.80 2.59 14.04
CA MET A 164 11.83 3.20 14.93
C MET A 164 12.25 3.15 16.40
N VAL A 165 13.16 2.26 16.78
CA VAL A 165 13.81 2.29 18.10
C VAL A 165 14.57 3.60 18.26
N LYS A 166 15.38 3.97 17.26
CA LYS A 166 16.15 5.22 17.27
C LYS A 166 15.23 6.44 17.26
N LYS A 167 14.17 6.45 16.44
CA LYS A 167 13.20 7.55 16.41
C LYS A 167 12.49 7.70 17.76
N ARG A 168 12.02 6.59 18.36
CA ARG A 168 11.40 6.57 19.69
C ARG A 168 12.33 7.17 20.74
N ASP A 169 13.57 6.70 20.79
CA ASP A 169 14.55 7.15 21.78
C ASP A 169 14.92 8.63 21.57
N ALA A 170 15.00 9.09 20.32
CA ALA A 170 15.19 10.50 20.00
C ALA A 170 14.01 11.36 20.50
N ILE A 171 12.76 10.93 20.28
CA ILE A 171 11.56 11.62 20.78
C ILE A 171 11.59 11.69 22.32
N ALA A 172 12.00 10.61 22.99
CA ALA A 172 12.06 10.54 24.45
C ALA A 172 13.01 11.58 25.07
N THR A 173 14.01 12.08 24.34
CA THR A 173 14.91 13.15 24.83
C THR A 173 14.21 14.49 25.05
N PHE A 174 13.03 14.68 24.44
CA PHE A 174 12.19 15.88 24.59
C PHE A 174 11.05 15.70 25.61
N MET A 175 11.02 14.58 26.33
CA MET A 175 9.90 14.19 27.21
C MET A 175 10.35 14.08 28.67
N THR A 176 9.41 14.28 29.59
CA THR A 176 9.63 13.96 31.01
C THR A 176 9.55 12.46 31.26
N PRO A 177 10.13 11.94 32.36
CA PRO A 177 9.97 10.54 32.76
C PRO A 177 8.50 10.11 32.88
N GLN A 178 7.62 11.01 33.35
CA GLN A 178 6.18 10.77 33.46
C GLN A 178 5.54 10.58 32.07
N GLN A 179 5.84 11.47 31.12
CA GLN A 179 5.35 11.36 29.74
C GLN A 179 5.85 10.09 29.05
N ILE A 180 7.10 9.68 29.29
CA ILE A 180 7.65 8.44 28.74
C ILE A 180 6.90 7.23 29.32
N ALA A 181 6.69 7.20 30.64
CA ALA A 181 5.96 6.11 31.30
C ALA A 181 4.52 6.01 30.81
N GLU A 182 3.86 7.15 30.60
CA GLU A 182 2.52 7.24 30.01
C GLU A 182 2.52 6.68 28.58
N ALA A 183 3.40 7.15 27.70
CA ALA A 183 3.49 6.68 26.32
C ALA A 183 3.74 5.17 26.24
N GLN A 184 4.64 4.64 27.08
CA GLN A 184 4.91 3.21 27.15
C GLN A 184 3.70 2.40 27.64
N LYS A 185 2.93 2.94 28.59
CA LYS A 185 1.68 2.32 29.04
C LYS A 185 0.65 2.29 27.90
N LEU A 186 0.40 3.42 27.25
CA LEU A 186 -0.54 3.53 26.13
C LEU A 186 -0.18 2.56 25.00
N ALA A 187 1.09 2.47 24.62
CA ALA A 187 1.55 1.54 23.59
C ALA A 187 1.33 0.07 23.97
N ARG A 188 1.52 -0.31 25.25
CA ARG A 188 1.26 -1.69 25.73
C ARG A 188 -0.23 -2.05 25.74
N GLU A 189 -1.07 -1.07 26.01
CA GLU A 189 -2.53 -1.25 26.10
C GLU A 189 -3.21 -1.08 24.73
N TRP A 190 -2.46 -0.69 23.69
CA TRP A 190 -2.98 -0.44 22.36
C TRP A 190 -3.61 -1.69 21.74
N LYS A 191 -4.85 -1.55 21.28
CA LYS A 191 -5.58 -2.61 20.57
C LYS A 191 -5.87 -2.12 19.15
N PRO A 192 -5.32 -2.76 18.10
CA PRO A 192 -5.66 -2.40 16.74
C PRO A 192 -7.15 -2.62 16.47
N VAL A 193 -7.74 -1.77 15.64
CA VAL A 193 -9.11 -1.95 15.17
C VAL A 193 -9.10 -3.16 14.23
N LYS A 194 -9.94 -4.17 14.53
CA LYS A 194 -10.12 -5.38 13.71
C LYS A 194 -11.10 -5.15 12.58
#